data_AF-A0A3Q9FKM0-F1
#
_entry.id   AF-A0A3Q9FKM0-F1
#
_cell.length_a   1.000
_cell.length_b   1.000
_cell.length_c   1.000
_cell.angle_alpha   90.00
_cell.angle_beta   90.00
_cell.angle_gamma   90.00
#
_symmetry.space_group_name_H-M   'P 1'
#
loop_
_entity.id
_entity.type
_entity.pdbx_description
1 polymer ?
#
loop_
_entity_poly.entity_id
_entity_poly.type
_entity_poly.pdbx_seq_one_letter_code
_entity_poly.pdbx_strand_id
1 'polypeptide(L)'
;MKKKFKIAWLFLICFALMGCPAGHFHNYEYLGTELQSDHLDFTRIPLNNETDILIKAGYYFEFINQKENGLTVIVKANPAFILNEKSIIKKVSSSLFGDFEKVVNLPYTARVYDTINTLMYNLALQKKNETSTLKLLTKDTIKIHLSNGKALHFVKKAE
;
A
#
# COMPACT_ATOMS: atom_id res chain seq x y z
N MET A 1 -12.81 -39.74 31.96
CA MET A 1 -13.14 -38.36 31.54
C MET A 1 -11.96 -37.40 31.30
N LYS A 2 -10.68 -37.80 31.41
CA LYS A 2 -9.53 -36.85 31.34
C LYS A 2 -8.92 -36.62 29.93
N LYS A 3 -9.25 -37.44 28.92
CA LYS A 3 -8.68 -37.34 27.56
C LYS A 3 -9.39 -36.31 26.66
N LYS A 4 -10.71 -36.12 26.80
CA LYS A 4 -11.49 -35.17 25.98
C LYS A 4 -11.14 -33.70 26.25
N PHE A 5 -10.69 -33.39 27.47
CA PHE A 5 -10.31 -32.03 27.88
C PHE A 5 -9.01 -31.54 27.22
N LYS A 6 -8.09 -32.46 26.88
CA LYS A 6 -6.79 -32.12 26.26
C LYS A 6 -6.91 -31.74 24.79
N ILE A 7 -7.88 -32.31 24.06
CA ILE A 7 -8.09 -32.03 22.64
C ILE A 7 -8.73 -30.66 22.45
N ALA A 8 -9.70 -30.28 23.30
CA ALA A 8 -10.34 -28.96 23.25
C ALA A 8 -9.35 -27.81 23.46
N TRP A 9 -8.37 -27.99 24.36
CA TRP A 9 -7.28 -27.02 24.56
C TRP A 9 -6.35 -26.91 23.35
N LEU A 10 -6.10 -28.02 22.64
CA LEU A 10 -5.26 -28.02 21.44
C LEU A 10 -5.92 -27.19 20.32
N PHE A 11 -7.24 -27.32 20.13
CA PHE A 11 -7.98 -26.50 19.15
C PHE A 11 -8.00 -25.01 19.52
N LEU A 12 -8.12 -24.68 20.81
CA LEU A 12 -8.14 -23.29 21.27
C LEU A 12 -6.79 -22.59 21.06
N ILE A 13 -5.68 -23.32 21.24
CA ILE A 13 -4.33 -22.81 20.95
C ILE A 13 -4.11 -22.61 19.45
N CYS A 14 -4.66 -23.50 18.60
CA CYS A 14 -4.59 -23.32 17.15
C CYS A 14 -5.37 -22.08 16.66
N PHE A 15 -6.54 -21.78 17.23
CA PHE A 15 -7.28 -20.54 16.92
C PHE A 15 -6.54 -19.28 17.42
N ALA A 16 -5.88 -19.35 18.58
CA ALA A 16 -5.06 -18.24 19.09
C ALA A 16 -3.77 -18.02 18.26
N LEU A 17 -3.17 -19.07 17.69
CA LEU A 17 -1.97 -18.98 16.83
C LEU A 17 -2.27 -18.61 15.38
N MET A 18 -3.52 -18.79 14.90
CA MET A 18 -3.96 -18.31 13.59
C MET A 18 -4.24 -16.79 13.58
N GLY A 19 -4.29 -16.15 14.75
CA GLY A 19 -4.39 -14.70 14.90
C GLY A 19 -3.04 -14.00 14.83
N CYS A 20 -2.23 -14.26 13.80
CA CYS A 20 -1.19 -13.31 13.44
C CYS A 20 -1.95 -12.11 12.86
N PRO A 21 -1.94 -10.92 13.50
CA PRO A 21 -2.68 -9.78 12.98
C PRO A 21 -2.19 -9.52 11.56
N ALA A 22 -3.09 -9.65 10.59
CA ALA A 22 -2.79 -9.25 9.23
C ALA A 22 -2.44 -7.76 9.27
N GLY A 23 -1.26 -7.40 8.78
CA GLY A 23 -0.78 -6.02 8.81
C GLY A 23 -1.84 -5.04 8.29
N HIS A 24 -1.99 -3.90 8.96
CA HIS A 24 -3.02 -2.90 8.65
C HIS A 24 -2.52 -1.96 7.55
N PHE A 25 -3.38 -1.73 6.54
CA PHE A 25 -3.12 -0.73 5.50
C PHE A 25 -4.03 0.49 5.69
N HIS A 26 -3.41 1.62 6.01
CA HIS A 26 -4.09 2.89 6.21
C HIS A 26 -4.07 3.67 4.90
N ASN A 27 -5.20 3.66 4.18
CA ASN A 27 -5.32 4.27 2.86
C ASN A 27 -5.16 5.79 2.89
N TYR A 28 -4.50 6.32 1.86
CA TYR A 28 -4.57 7.73 1.49
C TYR A 28 -5.56 7.87 0.34
N GLU A 29 -6.30 8.98 0.34
CA GLU A 29 -7.31 9.30 -0.65
C GLU A 29 -6.79 10.36 -1.61
N TYR A 30 -7.12 10.25 -2.90
CA TYR A 30 -6.68 11.22 -3.88
C TYR A 30 -7.55 12.49 -3.86
N LEU A 31 -6.91 13.63 -4.11
CA LEU A 31 -7.55 14.95 -4.00
C LEU A 31 -8.25 15.44 -5.29
N GLY A 32 -8.10 14.71 -6.40
CA GLY A 32 -8.72 15.10 -7.66
C GLY A 32 -10.14 14.54 -7.83
N THR A 33 -10.74 14.83 -8.97
CA THR A 33 -12.03 14.24 -9.37
C THR A 33 -11.81 12.80 -9.85
N GLU A 34 -12.35 11.83 -9.11
CA GLU A 34 -12.13 10.39 -9.31
C GLU A 34 -13.30 9.67 -9.99
N LEU A 35 -12.98 8.55 -10.64
CA LEU A 35 -13.87 7.40 -10.77
C LEU A 35 -13.33 6.33 -9.81
N GLN A 36 -14.08 5.99 -8.76
CA GLN A 36 -13.72 4.85 -7.92
C GLN A 36 -13.72 3.58 -8.78
N SER A 37 -12.70 2.74 -8.61
CA SER A 37 -12.66 1.42 -9.26
C SER A 37 -13.58 0.44 -8.54
N ASP A 38 -14.15 -0.53 -9.27
CA ASP A 38 -14.82 -1.70 -8.67
C ASP A 38 -13.85 -2.54 -7.81
N HIS A 39 -12.54 -2.35 -8.00
CA HIS A 39 -11.53 -2.77 -7.04
C HIS A 39 -11.51 -1.78 -5.87
N LEU A 40 -12.25 -2.10 -4.82
CA LEU A 40 -12.54 -1.31 -3.59
C LEU A 40 -11.37 -0.58 -2.91
N ASP A 41 -10.13 -0.79 -3.35
CA ASP A 41 -8.90 -0.30 -2.72
C ASP A 41 -8.03 0.58 -3.63
N PHE A 42 -8.42 0.83 -4.89
CA PHE A 42 -7.60 1.58 -5.85
C PHE A 42 -8.33 2.80 -6.43
N THR A 43 -7.61 3.92 -6.45
CA THR A 43 -8.00 5.12 -7.21
C THR A 43 -7.65 4.92 -8.68
N ARG A 44 -8.64 5.08 -9.56
CA ARG A 44 -8.45 5.01 -11.02
C ARG A 44 -8.11 6.39 -11.58
N ILE A 45 -6.97 6.50 -12.25
CA ILE A 45 -6.51 7.73 -12.90
C ILE A 45 -6.43 7.48 -14.41
N PRO A 46 -7.31 8.08 -15.22
CA PRO A 46 -7.19 8.01 -16.68
C PRO A 46 -5.94 8.79 -17.12
N LEU A 47 -5.10 8.14 -17.93
CA LEU A 47 -3.96 8.79 -18.59
C LEU A 47 -4.35 9.32 -19.97
N ASN A 48 -5.20 8.58 -20.68
CA ASN A 48 -5.79 8.93 -21.98
C ASN A 48 -7.12 8.16 -22.16
N ASN A 49 -7.67 8.15 -23.37
CA ASN A 49 -8.95 7.49 -23.68
C ASN A 49 -8.90 5.95 -23.63
N GLU A 50 -7.71 5.36 -23.69
CA GLU A 50 -7.49 3.91 -23.84
C GLU A 50 -6.81 3.28 -22.61
N THR A 51 -6.17 4.10 -21.76
CA THR A 51 -5.30 3.66 -20.68
C THR A 51 -5.56 4.43 -19.40
N ASP A 52 -5.66 3.67 -18.33
CA ASP A 52 -5.75 4.10 -16.95
C ASP A 52 -4.64 3.47 -16.11
N ILE A 53 -4.30 4.14 -15.02
CA ILE A 53 -3.52 3.55 -13.93
C ILE A 53 -4.39 3.46 -12.68
N LEU A 54 -4.26 2.36 -11.98
CA LEU A 54 -4.86 2.12 -10.68
C LEU A 54 -3.79 2.37 -9.63
N ILE A 55 -4.06 3.27 -8.69
CA ILE A 55 -3.10 3.65 -7.64
C ILE A 55 -3.70 3.35 -6.28
N LYS A 56 -2.91 2.64 -5.46
CA LYS A 56 -3.16 2.48 -4.03
C LYS A 56 -2.00 3.10 -3.28
N ALA A 57 -2.27 4.11 -2.47
CA ALA A 57 -1.28 4.80 -1.66
C ALA A 57 -1.68 4.69 -0.18
N GLY A 58 -0.72 4.49 0.71
CA GLY A 58 -1.04 4.35 2.12
C GLY A 58 0.15 4.07 3.01
N TYR A 59 -0.15 3.91 4.29
CA TYR A 59 0.81 3.46 5.30
C TYR A 59 0.53 2.01 5.64
N TYR A 60 1.57 1.17 5.51
CA TYR A 60 1.54 -0.24 5.85
C TYR A 60 2.19 -0.45 7.21
N PHE A 61 1.44 -1.02 8.16
CA PHE A 61 1.93 -1.44 9.48
C PHE A 61 2.12 -2.96 9.51
N GLU A 62 3.31 -3.41 9.91
CA GLU A 62 3.66 -4.81 10.25
C GLU A 62 3.45 -5.87 9.15
N PHE A 63 3.90 -5.62 7.92
CA PHE A 63 3.73 -6.56 6.79
C PHE A 63 5.00 -6.97 6.04
N ILE A 64 6.11 -6.26 6.23
CA ILE A 64 7.33 -6.46 5.44
C ILE A 64 8.41 -6.94 6.41
N ASN A 65 8.44 -8.25 6.67
CA ASN A 65 9.09 -8.82 7.85
C ASN A 65 8.52 -8.24 9.16
N GLN A 66 8.71 -8.91 10.28
CA GLN A 66 8.04 -8.56 11.56
C GLN A 66 8.46 -7.19 12.17
N LYS A 67 9.05 -6.26 11.40
CA LYS A 67 9.63 -5.00 11.87
C LYS A 67 9.61 -3.82 10.89
N GLU A 68 9.15 -3.95 9.65
CA GLU A 68 9.15 -2.80 8.72
C GLU A 68 7.73 -2.24 8.53
N ASN A 69 7.60 -1.00 9.00
CA ASN A 69 6.45 -0.14 8.74
C ASN A 69 6.88 0.90 7.72
N GLY A 70 5.97 1.36 6.88
CA GLY A 70 6.35 2.34 5.87
C GLY A 70 5.20 2.88 5.06
N LEU A 71 5.50 3.94 4.33
CA LEU A 71 4.60 4.39 3.27
C LEU A 71 4.81 3.51 2.04
N THR A 72 3.72 3.20 1.36
CA THR A 72 3.69 2.37 0.18
C THR A 72 2.80 2.99 -0.87
N VAL A 73 3.28 2.96 -2.12
CA VAL A 73 2.48 3.26 -3.30
C VAL A 73 2.56 2.09 -4.25
N ILE A 74 1.41 1.54 -4.63
CA ILE A 74 1.26 0.49 -5.63
C ILE A 74 0.57 1.11 -6.84
N VAL A 75 1.20 0.98 -8.00
CA VAL A 75 0.66 1.43 -9.28
C VAL A 75 0.46 0.22 -10.17
N LYS A 76 -0.75 0.04 -10.69
CA LYS A 76 -1.08 -0.97 -11.69
C LYS A 76 -1.59 -0.31 -12.95
N ALA A 77 -1.42 -0.97 -14.09
CA ALA A 77 -2.05 -0.57 -15.35
C ALA A 77 -2.82 -1.75 -15.93
N ASN A 78 -3.72 -1.44 -16.85
CA ASN A 78 -4.41 -2.44 -17.67
C ASN A 78 -3.39 -3.42 -18.31
N PRO A 79 -3.67 -4.74 -18.38
CA PRO A 79 -2.87 -5.74 -19.09
C PRO A 79 -2.30 -5.32 -20.46
N ALA A 80 -3.02 -4.49 -21.22
CA ALA A 80 -2.58 -3.99 -22.53
C ALA A 80 -1.42 -2.96 -22.46
N PHE A 81 -1.05 -2.49 -21.27
CA PHE A 81 -0.06 -1.44 -21.07
C PHE A 81 1.11 -1.92 -20.20
N ILE A 82 2.33 -1.89 -20.75
CA ILE A 82 3.55 -2.30 -20.03
C ILE A 82 4.06 -1.14 -19.17
N LEU A 83 3.87 -1.25 -17.86
CA LEU A 83 4.45 -0.36 -16.84
C LEU A 83 5.95 -0.68 -16.64
N ASN A 84 6.80 -0.31 -17.60
CA ASN A 84 8.24 -0.36 -17.35
C ASN A 84 8.66 0.77 -16.39
N GLU A 85 9.84 0.60 -15.76
CA GLU A 85 10.36 1.48 -14.71
C GLU A 85 10.54 2.97 -15.06
N LYS A 86 10.46 3.33 -16.34
CA LYS A 86 10.83 4.65 -16.87
C LYS A 86 9.69 5.40 -17.54
N SER A 87 8.53 4.79 -17.79
CA SER A 87 7.58 5.38 -18.74
C SER A 87 6.62 6.41 -18.13
N ILE A 88 6.00 6.14 -16.97
CA ILE A 88 4.92 7.00 -16.45
C ILE A 88 5.25 7.67 -15.12
N ILE A 89 5.82 6.95 -14.15
CA ILE A 89 6.06 7.50 -12.82
C ILE A 89 7.48 8.04 -12.76
N LYS A 90 7.61 9.36 -12.66
CA LYS A 90 8.91 10.05 -12.55
C LYS A 90 9.44 10.02 -11.13
N LYS A 91 8.58 10.27 -10.14
CA LYS A 91 8.96 10.39 -8.72
C LYS A 91 7.77 10.16 -7.80
N VAL A 92 8.01 9.51 -6.68
CA VAL A 92 7.04 9.41 -5.57
C VAL A 92 7.69 9.98 -4.31
N SER A 93 6.98 10.86 -3.61
CA SER A 93 7.51 11.56 -2.44
C SER A 93 6.41 11.85 -1.42
N SER A 94 6.74 11.80 -0.15
CA SER A 94 5.92 12.29 0.97
C SER A 94 6.34 13.72 1.32
N SER A 95 5.38 14.57 1.67
CA SER A 95 5.68 15.93 2.14
C SER A 95 6.38 15.96 3.50
N LEU A 96 6.21 14.93 4.33
CA LEU A 96 6.81 14.86 5.66
C LEU A 96 8.01 13.92 5.76
N PHE A 97 8.04 12.84 4.98
CA PHE A 97 8.95 11.72 5.20
C PHE A 97 10.02 11.57 4.11
N GLY A 98 9.89 12.26 2.98
CA GLY A 98 10.88 12.29 1.91
C GLY A 98 10.53 11.42 0.71
N ASP A 99 11.55 11.01 -0.04
CA ASP A 99 11.40 10.34 -1.33
C ASP A 99 11.27 8.83 -1.18
N PHE A 100 10.39 8.22 -1.97
CA PHE A 100 10.19 6.77 -1.96
C PHE A 100 11.20 6.12 -2.91
N GLU A 101 11.64 4.93 -2.52
CA GLU A 101 12.47 4.07 -3.36
C GLU A 101 11.59 3.11 -4.16
N LYS A 102 11.96 2.88 -5.41
CA LYS A 102 11.30 1.86 -6.22
C LYS A 102 11.70 0.48 -5.72
N VAL A 103 10.71 -0.37 -5.47
CA VAL A 103 10.92 -1.76 -5.07
C VAL A 103 11.17 -2.60 -6.32
N VAL A 104 12.38 -3.19 -6.42
CA VAL A 104 12.79 -4.03 -7.55
C VAL A 104 12.16 -5.43 -7.47
N ASN A 105 12.06 -5.98 -6.26
CA ASN A 105 11.47 -7.29 -6.00
C ASN A 105 10.36 -7.13 -4.95
N LEU A 106 9.11 -7.42 -5.33
CA LEU A 106 8.00 -7.34 -4.40
C LEU A 106 8.24 -8.33 -3.24
N PRO A 107 8.13 -7.88 -1.98
CA PRO A 107 8.19 -8.79 -0.84
C PRO A 107 7.08 -9.84 -0.97
N TYR A 108 7.28 -11.03 -0.39
CA TYR A 108 6.32 -12.15 -0.48
C TYR A 108 4.88 -11.72 -0.18
N THR A 109 4.74 -10.83 0.79
CA THR A 109 3.47 -10.29 1.26
C THR A 109 2.81 -9.36 0.22
N ALA A 110 3.58 -8.66 -0.60
CA ALA A 110 3.09 -7.87 -1.74
C ALA A 110 3.01 -8.65 -3.06
N ARG A 111 3.37 -9.94 -3.10
CA ARG A 111 3.29 -10.76 -4.33
C ARG A 111 1.88 -10.97 -4.84
N VAL A 112 0.87 -10.82 -3.99
CA VAL A 112 -0.54 -10.79 -4.43
C VAL A 112 -0.82 -9.66 -5.42
N TYR A 113 0.04 -8.64 -5.45
CA TYR A 113 -0.01 -7.55 -6.40
C TYR A 113 0.95 -7.75 -7.59
N ASP A 114 1.82 -8.77 -7.58
CA ASP A 114 2.87 -8.99 -8.57
C ASP A 114 2.28 -9.43 -9.91
N THR A 115 2.28 -8.50 -10.84
CA THR A 115 1.97 -8.73 -12.26
C THR A 115 2.97 -7.95 -13.08
N ILE A 116 3.15 -8.31 -14.35
CA ILE A 116 4.04 -7.61 -15.29
C ILE A 116 3.75 -6.09 -15.34
N ASN A 117 2.52 -5.68 -15.00
CA ASN A 117 2.06 -4.30 -15.02
C ASN A 117 1.85 -3.72 -13.62
N THR A 118 2.67 -4.11 -12.64
CA THR A 118 2.65 -3.54 -11.29
C THR A 118 4.00 -2.90 -10.94
N LEU A 119 3.96 -1.67 -10.44
CA LEU A 119 5.09 -1.00 -9.79
C LEU A 119 4.79 -0.77 -8.31
N MET A 120 5.81 -0.89 -7.46
CA MET A 120 5.72 -0.56 -6.04
C MET A 120 6.83 0.41 -5.67
N TYR A 121 6.49 1.39 -4.85
CA TYR A 121 7.40 2.35 -4.23
C TYR A 121 7.21 2.29 -2.72
N ASN A 122 8.31 2.27 -1.98
CA ASN A 122 8.28 2.22 -0.52
C ASN A 122 9.18 3.28 0.11
N LEU A 123 8.75 3.74 1.28
CA LEU A 123 9.54 4.56 2.19
C LEU A 123 9.44 3.94 3.58
N ALA A 124 10.53 3.33 4.03
CA ALA A 124 10.59 2.68 5.35
C ALA A 124 10.60 3.72 6.48
N LEU A 125 9.76 3.52 7.49
CA LEU A 125 9.66 4.36 8.67
C LEU A 125 10.07 3.56 9.91
N GLN A 126 11.14 3.99 10.57
CA GLN A 126 11.61 3.39 11.83
C GLN A 126 10.77 3.86 13.04
N LYS A 127 9.44 3.73 12.98
CA LYS A 127 8.54 4.12 14.07
C LYS A 127 7.79 2.91 14.62
N LYS A 128 7.88 2.76 15.95
CA LYS A 128 7.28 1.62 16.68
C LYS A 128 5.86 1.89 17.19
N ASN A 129 5.42 3.15 17.23
CA ASN A 129 4.11 3.51 17.76
C ASN A 129 3.15 3.90 16.63
N GLU A 130 2.19 3.02 16.34
CA GLU A 130 1.20 3.18 15.29
C GLU A 130 0.36 4.45 15.50
N THR A 131 -0.28 4.62 16.67
CA THR A 131 -1.15 5.78 16.96
C THR A 131 -0.46 7.12 16.73
N SER A 132 0.79 7.27 17.19
CA SER A 132 1.57 8.50 16.98
C SER A 132 1.90 8.74 15.50
N THR A 133 2.11 7.65 14.76
CA THR A 133 2.40 7.72 13.33
C THR A 133 1.13 8.10 12.57
N LEU A 134 -0.01 7.46 12.84
CA LEU A 134 -1.30 7.78 12.22
C LEU A 134 -1.68 9.27 12.38
N LYS A 135 -1.45 9.85 13.57
CA LYS A 135 -1.66 11.29 13.81
C LYS A 135 -0.74 12.20 12.99
N LEU A 136 0.45 11.74 12.62
CA LEU A 136 1.35 12.48 11.73
C LEU A 136 0.94 12.32 10.27
N LEU A 137 0.44 11.15 9.87
CA LEU A 137 -0.01 10.88 8.50
C LEU A 137 -1.15 11.81 8.06
N THR A 138 -2.03 12.25 8.97
CA THR A 138 -3.11 13.21 8.63
C THR A 138 -2.59 14.58 8.18
N LYS A 139 -1.30 14.87 8.41
CA LYS A 139 -0.61 16.07 7.93
C LYS A 139 0.29 15.80 6.72
N ASP A 140 0.38 14.54 6.29
CA ASP A 140 1.19 14.13 5.16
C ASP A 140 0.42 14.22 3.85
N THR A 141 1.17 14.34 2.76
CA THR A 141 0.66 14.22 1.40
C THR A 141 1.64 13.40 0.60
N ILE A 142 1.18 12.28 0.05
CA ILE A 142 1.93 11.50 -0.92
C ILE A 142 1.70 12.14 -2.30
N LYS A 143 2.80 12.54 -2.94
CA LYS A 143 2.82 13.13 -4.28
C LYS A 143 3.44 12.16 -5.26
N ILE A 144 2.72 11.86 -6.33
CA ILE A 144 3.18 11.03 -7.45
C ILE A 144 3.34 11.94 -8.66
N HIS A 145 4.57 12.19 -9.06
CA HIS A 145 4.90 12.96 -10.25
C HIS A 145 4.94 12.04 -11.45
N LEU A 146 4.14 12.35 -12.46
CA LEU A 146 4.10 11.64 -13.73
C LEU A 146 5.14 12.23 -14.69
N SER A 147 5.61 11.42 -15.64
CA SER A 147 6.58 11.82 -16.67
C SER A 147 6.06 12.94 -17.57
N ASN A 148 4.74 13.10 -17.69
CA ASN A 148 4.10 14.18 -18.44
C ASN A 148 4.01 15.51 -17.66
N GLY A 149 4.59 15.59 -16.46
CA GLY A 149 4.61 16.79 -15.62
C GLY A 149 3.41 16.95 -14.68
N LYS A 150 2.37 16.12 -14.80
CA LYS A 150 1.24 16.11 -13.85
C LYS A 150 1.68 15.56 -12.50
N ALA A 151 1.19 16.17 -11.42
CA ALA A 151 1.35 15.66 -10.06
C ALA A 151 0.01 15.19 -9.51
N LEU A 152 -0.02 13.97 -8.97
CA LEU A 152 -1.16 13.41 -8.26
C LEU A 152 -0.93 13.53 -6.76
N HIS A 153 -1.94 13.97 -6.01
CA HIS A 153 -1.84 14.22 -4.57
C HIS A 153 -2.80 13.32 -3.80
N PHE A 154 -2.25 12.60 -2.83
CA PHE A 154 -2.97 11.67 -1.96
C PHE A 154 -2.80 12.14 -0.51
N VAL A 155 -3.88 12.16 0.27
CA VAL A 155 -3.90 12.61 1.68
C VAL A 155 -4.56 11.58 2.58
N LYS A 156 -4.13 11.50 3.84
CA LYS A 156 -4.83 10.71 4.84
C LYS A 156 -5.97 11.54 5.45
N LYS A 157 -7.21 11.11 5.29
CA LYS A 157 -8.33 11.71 6.04
C LYS A 157 -8.21 11.39 7.52
N ALA A 158 -8.55 12.38 8.35
CA ALA A 158 -8.72 12.19 9.79
C ALA A 158 -9.92 11.26 10.02
N GLU A 159 -9.71 10.22 10.81
CA GLU A 159 -10.74 9.28 11.30
C GLU A 159 -11.21 9.69 12.70
#